data_AF-A0A0Q8MTJ9-F1
#
_entry.id   AF-A0A0Q8MTJ9-F1
#
_cell.length_a   1.000
_cell.length_b   1.000
_cell.length_c   1.000
_cell.angle_alpha   90.00
_cell.angle_beta   90.00
_cell.angle_gamma   90.00
#
_symmetry.space_group_name_H-M   'P 1'
#
loop_
_entity.id
_entity.type
_entity.pdbx_description
1 polymer ?
#
loop_
_entity_poly.entity_id
_entity_poly.type
_entity_poly.pdbx_seq_one_letter_code
_entity_poly.pdbx_strand_id
1 'polypeptide(L)'
;MERLRIDHVRHGQALLAMRLPRIRPYLSRPHLAEVCESYSLVSLQIDRLRRENAPHATIEEYEDLRQSIEKEMRVYMLQSGRRTA
;
A
#
# COMPACT_ATOMS: atom_id res chain seq x y z
N MET A 1 -6.02 27.93 4.36
CA MET A 1 -5.74 26.89 3.35
C MET A 1 -6.33 25.59 3.83
N GLU A 2 -7.40 25.14 3.19
CA GLU A 2 -7.97 23.83 3.42
C GLU A 2 -6.93 22.80 2.98
N ARG A 3 -6.28 22.11 3.92
CA ARG A 3 -5.40 20.99 3.58
C ARG A 3 -6.31 19.92 2.99
N LEU A 4 -6.25 19.72 1.67
CA LEU A 4 -6.92 18.62 0.99
C LEU A 4 -6.63 17.33 1.78
N ARG A 5 -7.65 16.81 2.45
CA ARG A 5 -7.54 15.60 3.26
C ARG A 5 -7.40 14.45 2.27
N ILE A 6 -6.26 13.77 2.28
CA ILE A 6 -5.99 12.66 1.37
C ILE A 6 -6.99 11.53 1.69
N ASP A 7 -7.71 11.06 0.67
CA ASP A 7 -8.42 9.78 0.75
C ASP A 7 -7.37 8.66 0.68
N HIS A 8 -6.98 8.17 1.85
CA HIS A 8 -5.91 7.17 1.98
C HIS A 8 -6.27 5.83 1.34
N VAL A 9 -7.55 5.48 1.26
CA VAL A 9 -7.98 4.24 0.60
C VAL A 9 -7.73 4.36 -0.90
N ARG A 10 -8.26 5.42 -1.54
CA ARG A 10 -8.06 5.63 -2.99
C ARG A 10 -6.60 5.85 -3.36
N HIS A 11 -5.87 6.59 -2.54
CA HIS A 11 -4.44 6.81 -2.73
C HIS A 11 -3.66 5.48 -2.65
N GLY A 12 -3.94 4.66 -1.63
CA GLY A 12 -3.35 3.34 -1.47
C GLY A 12 -3.67 2.39 -2.62
N GLN A 13 -4.92 2.36 -3.07
CA GLN A 13 -5.34 1.60 -4.26
C GLN A 13 -4.52 2.00 -5.48
N ALA A 14 -4.36 3.30 -5.74
CA ALA A 14 -3.59 3.79 -6.88
C ALA A 14 -2.12 3.36 -6.79
N LEU A 15 -1.48 3.53 -5.64
CA LEU A 15 -0.08 3.14 -5.44
C LEU A 15 0.12 1.63 -5.62
N LEU A 16 -0.75 0.82 -5.00
CA LEU A 16 -0.72 -0.64 -5.14
C LEU A 16 -0.99 -1.09 -6.58
N ALA A 17 -1.90 -0.43 -7.31
CA ALA A 17 -2.18 -0.72 -8.72
C ALA A 17 -1.01 -0.41 -9.66
N MET A 18 -0.13 0.53 -9.28
CA MET A 18 1.11 0.82 -9.98
C MET A 18 2.19 -0.22 -9.66
N ARG A 19 2.36 -0.57 -8.38
CA ARG A 19 3.39 -1.51 -7.92
C ARG A 19 3.09 -2.97 -8.24
N LEU A 20 1.82 -3.37 -8.18
CA LEU A 20 1.35 -4.74 -8.40
C LEU A 20 0.20 -4.75 -9.41
N PRO A 21 0.44 -4.53 -10.72
CA PRO A 21 -0.65 -4.37 -11.69
C PRO A 21 -1.68 -5.52 -11.72
N ARG A 22 -1.24 -6.74 -11.37
CA ARG A 22 -2.10 -7.93 -11.31
C ARG A 22 -3.17 -7.85 -10.20
N ILE A 23 -3.00 -7.02 -9.17
CA ILE A 23 -3.99 -6.90 -8.07
C ILE A 23 -5.18 -6.00 -8.41
N ARG A 24 -5.14 -5.27 -9.53
CA ARG A 24 -6.18 -4.28 -9.91
C ARG A 24 -7.62 -4.80 -9.83
N PRO A 25 -7.95 -6.02 -10.29
CA PRO A 25 -9.33 -6.54 -10.20
C PRO A 25 -9.83 -6.74 -8.78
N TYR A 26 -8.94 -6.78 -7.79
CA TYR A 26 -9.25 -7.07 -6.40
C TYR A 26 -9.35 -5.80 -5.54
N LEU A 27 -8.71 -4.71 -5.94
CA LEU A 27 -8.53 -3.49 -5.14
C LEU A 27 -9.83 -2.76 -4.75
N SER A 28 -10.92 -2.98 -5.49
CA SER A 28 -12.23 -2.41 -5.19
C SER A 28 -13.01 -3.19 -4.10
N ARG A 29 -12.47 -4.31 -3.60
CA ARG A 29 -13.14 -5.12 -2.57
C ARG A 29 -13.11 -4.37 -1.21
N PRO A 30 -14.27 -4.16 -0.55
CA PRO A 30 -14.33 -3.37 0.68
C PRO A 30 -13.40 -3.82 1.81
N HIS A 31 -13.20 -5.14 1.96
CA HIS A 31 -12.33 -5.68 3.02
C HIS A 31 -10.83 -5.44 2.78
N LEU A 32 -10.44 -4.88 1.62
CA LEU A 32 -9.06 -4.45 1.35
C LEU A 32 -8.85 -2.95 1.63
N ALA A 33 -9.88 -2.23 2.07
CA ALA A 33 -9.79 -0.79 2.35
C ALA A 33 -8.70 -0.47 3.39
N GLU A 34 -8.65 -1.24 4.49
CA GLU A 34 -7.65 -1.07 5.56
C GLU A 34 -6.22 -1.32 5.05
N VAL A 35 -6.04 -2.33 4.19
CA VAL A 35 -4.73 -2.63 3.58
C VAL A 35 -4.30 -1.49 2.65
N CYS A 36 -5.23 -0.95 1.86
CA CYS A 36 -4.97 0.19 0.99
C CYS A 36 -4.61 1.44 1.82
N GLU A 37 -5.37 1.74 2.87
CA GLU A 37 -5.09 2.85 3.77
C GLU A 37 -3.71 2.71 4.42
N SER A 38 -3.39 1.54 4.96
CA SER A 38 -2.07 1.24 5.54
C SER A 38 -0.93 1.44 4.53
N TYR A 39 -1.12 0.96 3.30
CA TYR A 39 -0.13 1.13 2.23
C TYR A 39 0.08 2.61 1.86
N SER A 40 -0.99 3.41 1.84
CA SER A 40 -0.90 4.86 1.67
C SER A 40 -0.08 5.49 2.80
N LEU A 41 -0.40 5.18 4.05
CA LEU A 41 0.25 5.80 5.22
C LEU A 41 1.75 5.47 5.26
N VAL A 42 2.11 4.20 5.05
CA VAL A 42 3.52 3.77 4.99
C VAL A 42 4.26 4.47 3.86
N SER A 43 3.66 4.56 2.66
CA SER A 43 4.29 5.23 1.52
C SER A 43 4.53 6.72 1.78
N LEU A 44 3.54 7.41 2.37
CA LEU A 44 3.68 8.82 2.74
C LEU A 44 4.73 9.02 3.83
N GLN A 45 4.83 8.09 4.77
CA GLN A 45 5.83 8.15 5.84
C GLN A 45 7.25 7.96 5.29
N ILE A 46 7.46 7.03 4.36
CA ILE A 46 8.76 6.86 3.65
C ILE A 46 9.13 8.16 2.93
N ASP A 47 8.20 8.76 2.19
CA ASP A 47 8.46 10.00 1.46
C ASP A 47 8.77 11.16 2.40
N ARG A 48 8.08 11.24 3.55
CA ARG A 48 8.36 12.20 4.60
C ARG A 48 9.77 12.01 5.18
N LEU A 49 10.12 10.79 5.59
CA LEU A 49 11.43 10.46 6.15
C LEU A 49 12.56 10.79 5.18
N ARG A 50 12.37 10.53 3.88
CA ARG A 50 13.32 10.92 2.82
C ARG A 50 13.49 12.44 2.72
N ARG A 51 12.39 13.21 2.76
CA ARG A 51 12.45 14.68 2.74
C ARG A 51 13.12 15.27 3.98
N GLU A 52 12.96 14.62 5.12
CA GLU A 52 13.56 15.00 6.40
C GLU A 52 15.01 14.51 6.56
N ASN A 53 15.57 13.81 5.57
CA ASN A 53 16.90 13.18 5.64
C ASN A 53 17.06 12.28 6.89
N ALA A 54 16.02 11.51 7.21
CA ALA A 54 16.05 10.58 8.33
C ALA A 54 17.13 9.50 8.14
N PRO A 55 17.60 8.85 9.23
CA PRO A 55 18.56 7.76 9.15
C PRO A 55 18.10 6.65 8.19
N HIS A 56 19.04 6.08 7.45
CA HIS A 56 18.74 5.05 6.46
C HIS A 56 18.01 3.85 7.06
N ALA A 57 18.43 3.39 8.25
CA ALA A 57 17.81 2.28 8.96
C ALA A 57 16.32 2.53 9.25
N THR A 58 15.95 3.76 9.62
CA THR A 58 14.54 4.11 9.85
C THR A 58 13.72 4.05 8.55
N ILE A 59 14.29 4.49 7.42
CA ILE A 59 13.62 4.39 6.11
C ILE A 59 13.44 2.92 5.72
N GLU A 60 14.46 2.09 5.99
CA GLU A 60 14.46 0.65 5.70
C GLU A 60 13.35 -0.09 6.45
N GLU A 61 13.13 0.21 7.74
CA GLU A 61 12.03 -0.38 8.52
C GLU A 61 10.64 -0.16 7.88
N TYR A 62 10.37 1.05 7.36
CA TYR A 62 9.10 1.33 6.68
C TYR A 62 9.06 0.72 5.27
N GLU A 63 10.19 0.63 4.58
CA GLU A 63 10.28 -0.07 3.30
C GLU A 63 9.99 -1.58 3.47
N ASP A 64 10.48 -2.20 4.53
CA ASP A 64 10.18 -3.59 4.89
C ASP A 64 8.70 -3.78 5.21
N LEU A 65 8.11 -2.85 5.96
CA LEU A 65 6.66 -2.86 6.22
C LEU A 65 5.85 -2.76 4.92
N ARG A 66 6.26 -1.87 4.01
CA ARG A 66 5.63 -1.74 2.69
C ARG A 66 5.71 -3.04 1.89
N GLN A 67 6.89 -3.68 1.89
CA GLN A 67 7.09 -4.96 1.21
C GLN A 67 6.26 -6.10 1.83
N SER A 68 6.10 -6.11 3.15
CA SER A 68 5.25 -7.07 3.84
C SER A 68 3.79 -6.97 3.38
N ILE A 69 3.25 -5.75 3.27
CA ILE A 69 1.91 -5.50 2.72
C ILE A 69 1.82 -5.99 1.26
N GLU A 70 2.82 -5.70 0.42
CA GLU A 70 2.84 -6.20 -0.96
C GLU A 70 2.84 -7.73 -1.03
N LYS A 71 3.55 -8.40 -0.13
CA LYS A 71 3.59 -9.87 -0.04
C LYS A 71 2.23 -10.43 0.37
N GLU A 72 1.58 -9.84 1.37
CA GLU A 72 0.23 -10.23 1.79
C GLU A 72 -0.76 -10.11 0.63
N MET A 73 -0.71 -9.00 -0.12
CA MET A 73 -1.56 -8.80 -1.30
C MET A 73 -1.32 -9.85 -2.39
N ARG A 74 -0.07 -10.27 -2.61
CA ARG A 74 0.25 -11.36 -3.55
C ARG A 74 -0.31 -12.70 -3.06
N VAL A 75 -0.23 -13.00 -1.77
CA VAL A 75 -0.80 -14.22 -1.19
C VAL A 75 -2.32 -14.23 -1.34
N TYR A 76 -2.97 -13.10 -1.03
CA TYR A 76 -4.40 -12.92 -1.20
C TYR A 76 -4.85 -13.16 -2.64
N MET A 77 -4.09 -12.67 -3.63
CA MET A 77 -4.36 -12.95 -5.05
C MET A 77 -4.32 -14.44 -5.37
N LEU A 78 -3.27 -15.15 -4.92
CA LEU A 78 -3.10 -16.57 -5.19
C LEU A 78 -4.26 -17.39 -4.60
N GLN A 79 -4.72 -17.02 -3.40
CA GLN A 79 -5.87 -17.69 -2.76
C GLN A 79 -7.19 -17.34 -3.46
N SER A 80 -7.37 -16.09 -3.87
CA SER A 80 -8.58 -15.64 -4.56
C SER A 80 -8.73 -16.25 -5.95
N GLY A 81 -7.63 -16.46 -6.68
CA GLY A 81 -7.64 -17.12 -7.99
C GLY A 81 -7.91 -18.63 -7.92
N ARG A 82 -7.58 -19.29 -6.79
CA ARG A 82 -7.87 -20.71 -6.56
C ARG A 82 -9.34 -21.01 -6.23
N ARG A 83 -10.12 -20.02 -5.81
CA ARG A 83 -11.56 -20.20 -5.51
C ARG A 83 -12.47 -20.06 -6.73
N THR A 84 -11.92 -19.69 -7.88
CA THR A 84 -12.65 -19.50 -9.15
C THR A 84 -12.22 -20.47 -10.25
N ALA A 85 -11.45 -21.51 -9.92
CA ALA A 85 -10.98 -22.54 -10.84
C ALA A 85 -11.67 -23.88 -10.53
#